data_AF-A0AAN6HG71-F1
#
_entry.id   AF-A0AAN6HG71-F1
#
_cell.length_a   1.000
_cell.length_b   1.000
_cell.length_c   1.000
_cell.angle_alpha   90.00
_cell.angle_beta   90.00
_cell.angle_gamma   90.00
#
_symmetry.space_group_name_H-M   'P 1'
#
loop_
_entity.id
_entity.type
_entity.pdbx_description
1 polymer ?
#
loop_
_entity_poly.entity_id
_entity_poly.type
_entity_poly.pdbx_seq_one_letter_code
_entity_poly.pdbx_strand_id
1 'polypeptide(L)'
;MPTPESEQFKAQKPTVAPTFNGVDYDDTKAFKAAEDALIREQWVGAMMTRLVGEELNKCYVREGVNHLENCGHLRERYLQLLKSNKIKGTKFLQQNYIDQKEHDLDLAAKVHTSDKIAKMNRDRFSS
;
A
#
# COMPACT_ATOMS: atom_id res chain seq x y z
N MET A 1 22.42 -9.96 -12.90
CA MET A 1 22.32 -10.10 -11.44
C MET A 1 21.62 -8.86 -10.89
N PRO A 2 20.72 -8.97 -9.91
CA PRO A 2 20.19 -7.79 -9.26
C PRO A 2 21.35 -7.03 -8.60
N THR A 3 21.38 -5.72 -8.78
CA THR A 3 22.34 -4.83 -8.12
C THR A 3 22.20 -4.99 -6.60
N PRO A 4 23.30 -5.11 -5.85
CA PRO A 4 23.24 -5.21 -4.40
C PRO A 4 22.62 -3.93 -3.81
N GLU A 5 21.69 -4.10 -2.87
CA GLU A 5 21.03 -2.98 -2.20
C GLU A 5 22.04 -2.19 -1.35
N SER A 6 22.02 -0.85 -1.46
CA SER A 6 22.88 0.04 -0.68
C SER A 6 22.50 0.03 0.80
N GLU A 7 23.45 0.36 1.68
CA GLU A 7 23.21 0.45 3.13
C GLU A 7 22.12 1.48 3.46
N GLN A 8 22.10 2.60 2.72
CA GLN A 8 21.08 3.63 2.86
C GLN A 8 19.68 3.10 2.53
N PHE A 9 19.55 2.28 1.48
CA PHE A 9 18.27 1.67 1.11
C PHE A 9 17.77 0.73 2.21
N LYS A 10 18.67 -0.11 2.75
CA LYS A 10 18.33 -1.02 3.85
C LYS A 10 17.88 -0.27 5.11
N ALA A 11 18.51 0.86 5.42
CA ALA A 11 18.14 1.68 6.56
C ALA A 11 16.78 2.38 6.40
N GLN A 12 16.39 2.76 5.18
CA GLN A 12 15.13 3.48 4.92
C GLN A 12 13.94 2.54 4.66
N LYS A 13 14.18 1.26 4.42
CA LYS A 13 13.15 0.27 4.11
C LYS A 13 12.16 0.15 5.29
N PRO A 14 10.84 0.17 5.03
CA PRO A 14 9.87 -0.07 6.09
C PRO A 14 10.03 -1.48 6.65
N THR A 15 10.08 -1.59 7.97
CA THR A 15 10.18 -2.88 8.69
C THR A 15 8.82 -3.57 8.82
N VAL A 16 7.73 -2.80 8.71
CA VAL A 16 6.35 -3.26 8.92
C VAL A 16 5.68 -3.53 7.58
N ALA A 17 4.80 -4.53 7.53
CA ALA A 17 3.99 -4.83 6.37
C ALA A 17 3.03 -3.65 6.03
N PRO A 18 2.68 -3.45 4.75
CA PRO A 18 1.81 -2.36 4.30
C PRO A 18 0.33 -2.67 4.56
N THR A 19 -0.04 -2.98 5.81
CA THR A 19 -1.39 -3.36 6.23
C THR A 19 -1.71 -2.83 7.63
N PHE A 20 -2.98 -2.51 7.89
CA PHE A 20 -3.44 -2.17 9.25
C PHE A 20 -3.85 -3.41 10.07
N ASN A 21 -3.95 -4.57 9.44
CA ASN A 21 -4.35 -5.82 10.07
C ASN A 21 -3.34 -6.22 11.17
N GLY A 22 -3.84 -6.43 12.39
CA GLY A 22 -3.04 -6.78 13.58
C GLY A 22 -2.27 -5.62 14.20
N VAL A 23 -2.47 -4.37 13.76
CA VAL A 23 -1.83 -3.19 14.33
C VAL A 23 -2.69 -2.62 15.44
N ASP A 24 -2.11 -2.37 16.61
CA ASP A 24 -2.78 -1.65 17.69
C ASP A 24 -2.86 -0.15 17.35
N TYR A 25 -4.08 0.38 17.24
CA TYR A 25 -4.33 1.79 16.92
C TYR A 25 -3.98 2.73 18.08
N ASP A 26 -3.89 2.24 19.32
CA ASP A 26 -3.48 3.04 20.47
C ASP A 26 -1.94 3.19 20.54
N ASP A 27 -1.18 2.29 19.92
CA ASP A 27 0.27 2.48 19.72
C ASP A 27 0.53 3.40 18.52
N THR A 28 0.71 4.68 18.85
CA THR A 28 1.02 5.74 17.86
C THR A 28 2.21 5.41 16.96
N LYS A 29 3.23 4.67 17.44
CA LYS A 29 4.40 4.33 16.63
C LYS A 29 4.08 3.25 15.61
N ALA A 30 3.44 2.17 16.06
CA ALA A 30 3.02 1.07 15.18
C ALA A 30 2.01 1.55 14.13
N PHE A 31 1.02 2.36 14.55
CA PHE A 31 0.04 2.95 13.65
C PHE A 31 0.68 3.81 12.56
N LYS A 32 1.61 4.70 12.93
CA LYS A 32 2.29 5.57 11.95
C LYS A 32 3.22 4.79 11.03
N ALA A 33 3.89 3.76 11.54
CA ALA A 33 4.72 2.88 10.71
C ALA A 33 3.90 2.14 9.65
N ALA A 34 2.71 1.64 10.02
CA ALA A 34 1.79 0.98 9.08
C ALA A 34 1.22 1.97 8.05
N GLU A 35 0.85 3.18 8.48
CA GLU A 35 0.38 4.25 7.61
C GLU A 35 1.44 4.63 6.55
N ASP A 36 2.68 4.85 6.98
CA ASP A 36 3.80 5.18 6.11
C ASP A 36 4.11 4.04 5.13
N ALA A 37 4.13 2.79 5.59
CA ALA A 37 4.38 1.63 4.74
C ALA A 37 3.34 1.54 3.62
N LEU A 38 2.05 1.74 3.95
CA LEU A 38 0.96 1.66 2.99
C LEU A 38 1.01 2.78 1.95
N ILE A 39 1.26 4.01 2.38
CA ILE A 39 1.40 5.17 1.49
C ILE A 39 2.58 4.96 0.54
N ARG A 40 3.73 4.47 1.03
CA ARG A 40 4.90 4.18 0.20
C ARG A 40 4.58 3.18 -0.91
N GLU A 41 3.88 2.09 -0.61
CA GLU A 41 3.49 1.11 -1.64
C GLU A 41 2.55 1.71 -2.70
N GLN A 42 1.63 2.61 -2.30
CA GLN A 42 0.80 3.34 -3.26
C GLN A 42 1.66 4.23 -4.18
N TRP A 43 2.67 4.92 -3.64
CA TRP A 43 3.62 5.71 -4.43
C TRP A 43 4.51 4.84 -5.33
N VAL A 44 4.93 3.66 -4.87
CA VAL A 44 5.67 2.70 -5.72
C VAL A 44 4.80 2.33 -6.93
N GLY A 45 3.53 2.01 -6.72
CA GLY A 45 2.59 1.73 -7.82
C GLY A 45 2.43 2.91 -8.79
N ALA A 46 2.39 4.14 -8.28
CA ALA A 46 2.34 5.35 -9.11
C ALA A 46 3.64 5.53 -9.92
N MET A 47 4.81 5.29 -9.31
CA MET A 47 6.11 5.36 -9.99
C MET A 47 6.27 4.27 -11.06
N MET A 48 5.78 3.05 -10.81
CA MET A 48 5.73 2.00 -11.82
C MET A 48 4.92 2.45 -13.04
N THR A 49 3.77 3.08 -12.82
CA THR A 49 2.92 3.60 -13.89
C THR A 49 3.64 4.69 -14.68
N ARG A 50 4.34 5.58 -13.97
CA ARG A 50 5.14 6.65 -14.58
C ARG A 50 6.26 6.10 -15.47
N LEU A 51 7.00 5.10 -15.02
CA LEU A 51 8.07 4.46 -15.81
C LEU A 51 7.54 3.85 -17.11
N VAL A 52 6.39 3.16 -17.04
CA VAL A 52 5.75 2.61 -18.24
C VAL A 52 5.28 3.72 -19.18
N GLY A 53 4.76 4.84 -18.65
CA GLY A 53 4.39 6.01 -19.45
C GLY A 53 5.58 6.67 -20.15
N GLU A 54 6.72 6.79 -19.47
CA GLU A 54 7.96 7.31 -20.06
C GLU A 54 8.49 6.39 -21.17
N GLU A 55 8.44 5.07 -20.97
CA GLU A 55 8.86 4.11 -22.00
C GLU A 55 7.90 4.08 -23.20
N LEU A 56 6.60 4.20 -22.94
CA LEU A 56 5.58 4.35 -23.97
C LEU A 56 5.84 5.60 -24.83
N ASN A 57 6.16 6.73 -24.20
CA ASN A 57 6.51 7.96 -24.92
C ASN A 57 7.74 7.79 -25.82
N LYS A 58 8.78 7.10 -25.33
CA LYS A 58 9.96 6.79 -26.18
C LYS A 58 9.57 5.91 -27.36
N CYS A 59 8.71 4.92 -27.16
CA CYS A 59 8.22 4.07 -28.24
C CYS A 59 7.47 4.89 -29.30
N TYR A 60 6.58 5.80 -28.89
CA TYR A 60 5.87 6.71 -29.80
C TYR A 60 6.83 7.56 -30.64
N VAL A 61 7.87 8.12 -30.02
CA VAL A 61 8.87 8.94 -30.73
C VAL A 61 9.72 8.09 -31.69
N ARG A 62 10.09 6.87 -31.29
CA ARG A 62 10.96 5.99 -32.08
C ARG A 62 10.25 5.35 -33.28
N GLU A 63 9.00 4.94 -33.12
CA GLU A 63 8.23 4.22 -34.16
C GLU A 63 7.47 5.15 -35.12
N GLY A 64 7.20 6.40 -34.70
CA GLY A 64 6.48 7.37 -35.54
C GLY A 64 5.12 6.84 -35.98
N VAL A 65 4.89 6.74 -37.29
CA VAL A 65 3.61 6.29 -37.87
C VAL A 65 3.24 4.86 -37.47
N ASN A 66 4.22 4.01 -37.14
CA ASN A 66 4.01 2.59 -36.82
C ASN A 66 3.68 2.34 -35.33
N HIS A 67 3.50 3.39 -34.53
CA HIS A 67 3.29 3.26 -33.08
C HIS A 67 2.05 2.42 -32.71
N LEU A 68 1.04 2.34 -33.60
CA LEU A 68 -0.20 1.60 -33.35
C LEU A 68 0.02 0.08 -33.29
N GLU A 69 0.93 -0.42 -34.12
CA GLU A 69 1.27 -1.85 -34.17
C GLU A 69 2.34 -2.18 -33.13
N ASN A 70 3.39 -1.37 -33.05
CA ASN A 70 4.59 -1.72 -32.27
C ASN A 70 4.49 -1.35 -30.77
N CYS A 71 3.75 -0.28 -30.40
CA CYS A 71 3.67 0.19 -29.02
C CYS A 71 2.42 -0.30 -28.26
N GLY A 72 1.60 -1.17 -28.85
CA GLY A 72 0.32 -1.63 -28.28
C GLY A 72 0.46 -2.27 -26.89
N HIS A 73 1.49 -3.10 -26.69
CA HIS A 73 1.75 -3.78 -25.42
C HIS A 73 2.06 -2.81 -24.26
N LEU A 74 2.85 -1.75 -24.53
CA LEU A 74 3.14 -0.71 -23.53
C LEU A 74 1.89 0.09 -23.19
N ARG A 75 1.07 0.41 -24.21
CA ARG A 75 -0.21 1.11 -24.01
C ARG A 75 -1.16 0.30 -23.14
N GLU A 76 -1.33 -0.99 -23.43
CA GLU A 76 -2.20 -1.88 -22.64
C GLU A 76 -1.70 -2.02 -21.20
N ARG A 77 -0.39 -2.19 -21.01
CA ARG A 77 0.21 -2.24 -19.68
C ARG A 77 0.00 -0.94 -18.92
N TYR A 78 0.18 0.21 -19.58
CA TYR A 78 -0.05 1.52 -18.98
C TYR A 78 -1.50 1.68 -18.52
N LEU A 79 -2.47 1.32 -19.35
CA LEU A 79 -3.90 1.38 -19.01
C LEU A 79 -4.26 0.41 -17.87
N GLN A 80 -3.67 -0.78 -17.85
CA GLN A 80 -3.84 -1.74 -16.75
C GLN A 80 -3.35 -1.14 -15.42
N LEU A 81 -2.15 -0.55 -15.41
CA LEU A 81 -1.56 0.06 -14.22
C LEU A 81 -2.34 1.30 -13.76
N LEU A 82 -2.82 2.13 -14.69
CA LEU A 82 -3.68 3.28 -14.35
C LEU A 82 -4.98 2.88 -13.65
N LYS A 83 -5.51 1.68 -13.94
CA LYS A 83 -6.70 1.15 -13.27
C LYS A 83 -6.38 0.67 -11.85
N SER A 84 -5.27 -0.04 -11.66
CA SER A 84 -4.94 -0.68 -10.38
C SER A 84 -4.23 0.25 -9.40
N ASN A 85 -3.27 1.06 -9.85
CA ASN A 85 -2.29 1.74 -9.01
C ASN A 85 -2.68 3.17 -8.62
N LYS A 86 -3.98 3.42 -8.45
CA LYS A 86 -4.46 4.73 -8.02
C LYS A 86 -4.12 4.94 -6.55
N ILE A 87 -3.60 6.12 -6.22
CA ILE A 87 -3.39 6.56 -4.84
C ILE A 87 -4.76 6.83 -4.22
N LYS A 88 -5.12 6.07 -3.18
CA LYS A 88 -6.44 6.13 -2.50
C LYS A 88 -6.34 6.68 -1.08
N GLY A 89 -5.13 6.85 -0.55
CA GLY A 89 -4.90 7.20 0.85
C GLY A 89 -5.12 6.02 1.80
N THR A 90 -5.09 6.30 3.10
CA THR A 90 -5.11 5.30 4.20
C THR A 90 -6.46 5.24 4.91
N LYS A 91 -7.22 6.34 4.94
CA LYS A 91 -8.44 6.49 5.74
C LYS A 91 -9.51 5.42 5.48
N PHE A 92 -9.69 5.01 4.22
CA PHE A 92 -10.68 3.98 3.89
C PHE A 92 -10.35 2.64 4.56
N LEU A 93 -9.07 2.23 4.53
CA LEU A 93 -8.58 0.98 5.12
C LEU A 93 -8.55 1.05 6.65
N GLN A 94 -8.40 2.23 7.22
CA GLN A 94 -8.44 2.42 8.67
C GLN A 94 -9.85 2.21 9.24
N GLN A 95 -10.88 2.52 8.45
CA GLN A 95 -12.28 2.55 8.90
C GLN A 95 -13.08 1.31 8.50
N ASN A 96 -12.63 0.56 7.50
CA ASN A 96 -13.40 -0.54 6.91
C ASN A 96 -12.52 -1.77 6.73
N TYR A 97 -13.08 -2.94 7.05
CA TYR A 97 -12.54 -4.23 6.65
C TYR A 97 -12.99 -4.56 5.23
N ILE A 98 -12.06 -5.02 4.38
CA ILE A 98 -12.39 -5.41 3.00
C ILE A 98 -12.84 -6.88 2.98
N ASP A 99 -12.16 -7.74 3.76
CA ASP A 99 -12.49 -9.15 3.89
C ASP A 99 -12.78 -9.51 5.35
N GLN A 100 -13.65 -10.50 5.55
CA GLN A 100 -14.02 -11.01 6.87
C GLN A 100 -12.81 -11.61 7.59
N LYS A 101 -11.86 -12.17 6.83
CA LYS A 101 -10.60 -12.67 7.37
C LYS A 101 -9.76 -11.59 8.06
N GLU A 102 -9.78 -10.36 7.55
CA GLU A 102 -9.03 -9.24 8.16
C GLU A 102 -9.61 -8.87 9.52
N HIS A 103 -10.94 -8.83 9.61
CA HIS A 103 -11.65 -8.62 10.86
C HIS A 103 -11.36 -9.73 11.89
N ASP A 104 -11.37 -11.00 11.45
CA ASP A 104 -11.09 -12.14 12.34
C ASP A 104 -9.64 -12.13 12.84
N LEU A 105 -8.68 -11.67 12.03
CA LEU A 105 -7.29 -11.49 12.43
C LEU A 105 -7.14 -10.42 13.53
N ASP A 106 -7.84 -9.30 13.40
CA ASP A 106 -7.82 -8.23 14.40
C ASP A 106 -8.45 -8.66 15.73
N LEU A 107 -9.54 -9.43 15.67
CA LEU A 107 -10.16 -10.06 16.84
C LEU A 107 -9.20 -11.05 17.50
N ALA A 108 -8.53 -11.90 16.72
CA ALA A 108 -7.57 -12.86 17.24
C ALA A 108 -6.35 -12.17 17.89
N ALA A 109 -5.91 -11.05 17.31
CA ALA A 109 -4.83 -10.22 17.83
C ALA A 109 -5.26 -9.33 19.01
N LYS A 110 -6.57 -9.28 19.34
CA LYS A 110 -7.16 -8.44 20.40
C LYS A 110 -6.90 -6.93 20.22
N VAL A 111 -6.75 -6.51 18.97
CA VAL A 111 -6.57 -5.09 18.59
C VAL A 111 -7.86 -4.47 18.06
N HIS A 112 -8.95 -5.27 18.00
CA HIS A 112 -10.23 -4.80 17.51
C HIS A 112 -10.87 -3.77 18.45
N THR A 113 -11.69 -2.89 17.89
CA THR A 113 -12.37 -1.82 18.65
C THR A 113 -13.24 -2.34 19.80
N SER A 114 -13.81 -3.54 19.68
CA SER A 114 -14.57 -4.19 20.77
C SER A 114 -13.71 -4.50 21.99
N ASP A 115 -12.47 -4.92 21.79
CA ASP A 115 -11.55 -5.27 22.88
C ASP A 115 -11.14 -4.03 23.67
N LYS A 116 -10.99 -2.90 22.97
CA LYS A 116 -10.80 -1.59 23.59
C LYS A 116 -11.99 -1.19 24.46
N ILE A 117 -13.22 -1.32 23.96
CA ILE A 117 -14.44 -1.03 24.74
C ILE A 117 -14.50 -1.95 25.98
N ALA A 118 -14.18 -3.23 25.84
CA ALA A 118 -14.15 -4.17 26.95
C ALA A 118 -13.09 -3.81 28.00
N LYS A 119 -11.91 -3.33 27.59
CA LYS A 119 -10.87 -2.83 28.49
C LYS A 119 -11.32 -1.58 29.23
N MET A 120 -11.83 -0.57 28.52
CA MET A 120 -12.35 0.66 29.13
C MET A 120 -13.49 0.40 30.12
N ASN A 121 -14.40 -0.53 29.80
CA ASN A 121 -15.46 -0.90 30.72
C ASN A 121 -14.92 -1.60 31.97
N ARG A 122 -13.95 -2.51 31.85
CA ARG A 122 -13.31 -3.14 33.01
C ARG A 122 -12.70 -2.11 33.95
N ASP A 123 -11.92 -1.17 33.42
CA ASP A 123 -11.27 -0.12 34.22
C ASP A 123 -12.28 0.81 34.89
N ARG A 124 -13.43 1.06 34.24
CA ARG A 124 -14.50 1.92 34.76
C ARG A 124 -15.32 1.26 35.88
N PHE A 125 -15.51 -0.06 35.85
CA PHE A 125 -16.36 -0.79 36.79
C PHE A 125 -15.56 -1.58 37.86
N SER A 126 -14.22 -1.45 37.88
CA SER A 126 -13.36 -2.04 38.90
C SER A 126 -13.12 -1.15 40.13
N SER A 127 -13.77 0.02 40.20
CA SER A 127 -13.75 0.94 41.36
C SER A 127 -15.01 0.81 42.19
#